data_AF-A0A542QIA7-F1
#
_entry.id   AF-A0A542QIA7-F1
#
_cell.length_a   1.000
_cell.length_b   1.000
_cell.length_c   1.000
_cell.angle_alpha   90.00
_cell.angle_beta   90.00
_cell.angle_gamma   90.00
#
_symmetry.space_group_name_H-M   'P 1'
#
loop_
_entity.id
_entity.type
_entity.pdbx_description
1 polymer ?
#
loop_
_entity_poly.entity_id
_entity_poly.type
_entity_poly.pdbx_seq_one_letter_code
_entity_poly.pdbx_strand_id
1 'polypeptide(L)'
;MTSRREPRLADAAEIAAEQGLTPARISGLYTERAENAAGVPFPEIADMRGRARLWDHAQVTEWFAHRTPARLQEHTPPSRDPEELLNAADASRFLGYKNSNQVTTFVRDHPGYFPDPDVVEELGTAENPYRRQLWRVQTLLDWMATRPGRGRRAGAKAVRPLPDVPVDGDPDELLGATQAAALLGYKSVGSFSSSLSQGNLPLLKTPDALAENAGRQNGRRRWTRRHILEQAAQRSRK
;
A
#
# COMPACT_ATOMS: atom_id res chain seq x y z
N MET A 1 -24.21 -18.96 -40.94
CA MET A 1 -24.67 -18.51 -39.61
C MET A 1 -23.50 -18.65 -38.64
N THR A 2 -22.69 -17.61 -38.50
CA THR A 2 -21.64 -17.55 -37.47
C THR A 2 -22.30 -17.14 -36.17
N SER A 3 -22.54 -18.10 -35.27
CA SER A 3 -22.96 -17.82 -33.91
C SER A 3 -21.91 -16.90 -33.26
N ARG A 4 -22.24 -15.61 -33.14
CA ARG A 4 -21.42 -14.64 -32.44
C ARG A 4 -21.50 -15.03 -30.96
N ARG A 5 -20.52 -15.81 -30.49
CA ARG A 5 -20.39 -16.17 -29.09
C ARG A 5 -20.34 -14.85 -28.32
N GLU A 6 -21.30 -14.64 -27.41
CA GLU A 6 -21.32 -13.42 -26.60
C GLU A 6 -19.97 -13.31 -25.88
N PRO A 7 -19.33 -12.12 -25.90
CA PRO A 7 -18.03 -11.94 -25.28
C PRO A 7 -18.18 -12.22 -23.78
N ARG A 8 -17.33 -13.10 -23.26
CA ARG A 8 -17.31 -13.41 -21.84
C ARG A 8 -16.90 -12.14 -21.10
N LEU A 9 -17.77 -11.65 -20.24
CA LEU A 9 -17.48 -10.47 -19.44
C LEU A 9 -16.87 -10.86 -18.11
N ALA A 10 -15.80 -10.16 -17.71
CA ALA A 10 -15.11 -10.35 -16.44
C ALA A 10 -15.01 -9.04 -15.68
N ASP A 11 -15.16 -9.10 -14.35
CA ASP A 11 -14.96 -7.94 -13.48
C ASP A 11 -13.50 -7.80 -13.03
N ALA A 12 -13.19 -6.69 -12.37
CA ALA A 12 -11.84 -6.40 -11.91
C ALA A 12 -11.29 -7.45 -10.92
N ALA A 13 -12.16 -8.14 -10.17
CA ALA A 13 -11.73 -9.13 -9.20
C ALA A 13 -11.33 -10.44 -9.88
N GLU A 14 -12.12 -10.86 -10.86
CA GLU A 14 -11.81 -12.02 -11.69
C GLU A 14 -10.51 -11.84 -12.48
N ILE A 15 -10.39 -10.74 -13.22
CA ILE A 15 -9.17 -10.40 -13.97
C ILE A 15 -7.95 -10.33 -13.03
N ALA A 16 -8.11 -9.74 -11.84
CA ALA A 16 -7.02 -9.65 -10.87
C ALA A 16 -6.54 -11.01 -10.38
N ALA A 17 -7.47 -11.95 -10.13
CA ALA A 17 -7.13 -13.30 -9.70
C ALA A 17 -6.33 -14.04 -10.79
N GLU A 18 -6.76 -13.96 -12.04
CA GLU A 18 -6.08 -14.59 -13.18
C GLU A 18 -4.69 -14.00 -13.45
N GLN A 19 -4.57 -12.67 -13.35
CA GLN A 19 -3.33 -11.96 -13.71
C GLN A 19 -2.36 -11.78 -12.52
N GLY A 20 -2.69 -12.34 -11.35
CA GLY A 20 -1.87 -12.18 -10.13
C GLY A 20 -1.77 -10.73 -9.65
N LEU A 21 -2.81 -9.93 -9.87
CA LEU A 21 -2.89 -8.51 -9.52
C LEU A 21 -3.92 -8.25 -8.42
N THR A 22 -4.14 -6.98 -8.09
CA THR A 22 -5.24 -6.55 -7.21
C THR A 22 -6.36 -5.93 -8.04
N PRO A 23 -7.63 -6.02 -7.62
CA PRO A 23 -8.74 -5.41 -8.36
C PRO A 23 -8.58 -3.89 -8.54
N ALA A 24 -8.00 -3.24 -7.53
CA ALA A 24 -7.65 -1.82 -7.59
C ALA A 24 -6.61 -1.52 -8.69
N ARG A 25 -5.64 -2.42 -8.92
CA ARG A 25 -4.68 -2.23 -10.01
C ARG A 25 -5.34 -2.37 -11.37
N ILE A 26 -6.27 -3.30 -11.56
CA ILE A 26 -7.04 -3.43 -12.82
C ILE A 26 -7.82 -2.13 -13.09
N SER A 27 -8.51 -1.61 -12.07
CA SER A 27 -9.22 -0.33 -12.18
C SER A 27 -8.28 0.84 -12.50
N GLY A 28 -7.08 0.85 -11.90
CA GLY A 28 -6.05 1.83 -12.16
C GLY A 28 -5.53 1.79 -13.60
N LEU A 29 -5.28 0.60 -14.17
CA LEU A 29 -4.84 0.45 -15.57
C LEU A 29 -5.82 1.10 -16.55
N TYR A 30 -7.13 0.91 -16.32
CA TYR A 30 -8.16 1.56 -17.12
C TYR A 30 -8.18 3.08 -16.92
N THR A 31 -8.19 3.57 -15.67
CA THR A 31 -8.26 5.01 -15.38
C THR A 31 -7.02 5.77 -15.87
N GLU A 32 -5.85 5.15 -15.82
CA GLU A 32 -4.58 5.71 -16.30
C GLU A 32 -4.45 5.59 -17.83
N ARG A 33 -5.37 4.90 -18.52
CA ARG A 33 -5.23 4.52 -19.94
C ARG A 33 -3.88 3.86 -20.22
N ALA A 34 -3.47 2.96 -19.33
CA ALA A 34 -2.17 2.31 -19.42
C ALA A 34 -2.02 1.56 -20.75
N GLU A 35 -0.89 1.74 -21.41
CA GLU A 35 -0.52 1.03 -22.62
C GLU A 35 0.28 -0.24 -22.27
N ASN A 36 0.09 -1.32 -23.03
CA ASN A 36 0.94 -2.51 -22.95
C ASN A 36 2.24 -2.30 -23.75
N ALA A 37 3.11 -3.32 -23.82
CA ALA A 37 4.38 -3.21 -24.54
C ALA A 37 4.22 -2.96 -26.06
N ALA A 38 3.05 -3.28 -26.61
CA ALA A 38 2.70 -3.03 -28.01
C ALA A 38 2.08 -1.65 -28.24
N GLY A 39 2.03 -0.78 -27.23
CA GLY A 39 1.42 0.56 -27.32
C GLY A 39 -0.11 0.54 -27.38
N VAL A 40 -0.74 -0.58 -27.04
CA VAL A 40 -2.21 -0.71 -27.05
C VAL A 40 -2.75 -0.29 -25.68
N PRO A 41 -3.70 0.66 -25.59
CA PRO A 41 -4.30 1.06 -24.31
C PRO A 41 -5.13 -0.06 -23.71
N PHE A 42 -5.28 -0.04 -22.38
CA PHE A 42 -6.11 -1.00 -21.66
C PHE A 42 -7.54 -1.05 -22.21
N PRO A 43 -8.16 -2.24 -22.36
CA PRO A 43 -9.47 -2.37 -23.00
C PRO A 43 -10.57 -1.49 -22.41
N GLU A 44 -11.52 -1.09 -23.26
CA GLU A 44 -12.71 -0.36 -22.84
C GLU A 44 -13.64 -1.21 -21.99
N ILE A 45 -14.43 -0.54 -21.15
CA ILE A 45 -15.50 -1.17 -20.39
C ILE A 45 -16.56 -1.65 -21.39
N ALA A 46 -16.86 -2.95 -21.36
CA ALA A 46 -17.87 -3.57 -22.21
C ALA A 46 -19.28 -3.46 -21.61
N ASP A 47 -19.40 -3.51 -20.27
CA ASP A 47 -20.67 -3.36 -19.56
C ASP A 47 -20.47 -2.98 -18.07
N MET A 48 -21.56 -2.75 -17.34
CA MET A 48 -21.59 -2.45 -15.93
C MET A 48 -22.55 -3.40 -15.19
N ARG A 49 -22.05 -4.13 -14.18
CA ARG A 49 -22.88 -4.87 -13.23
C ARG A 49 -23.03 -4.07 -11.94
N GLY A 50 -24.07 -3.23 -11.89
CA GLY A 50 -24.27 -2.26 -10.82
C GLY A 50 -23.15 -1.21 -10.82
N ARG A 51 -22.28 -1.23 -9.80
CA ARG A 51 -21.08 -0.36 -9.74
C ARG A 51 -19.82 -1.03 -10.28
N ALA A 52 -19.86 -2.33 -10.55
CA ALA A 52 -18.72 -3.07 -11.06
C ALA A 52 -18.60 -2.86 -12.58
N ARG A 53 -17.41 -2.43 -13.01
CA ARG A 53 -17.04 -2.36 -14.43
C ARG A 53 -16.76 -3.78 -14.92
N LEU A 54 -17.28 -4.09 -16.10
CA LEU A 54 -17.05 -5.35 -16.79
C LEU A 54 -16.26 -5.10 -18.07
N TRP A 55 -15.28 -5.94 -18.32
CA TRP A 55 -14.49 -5.92 -19.54
C TRP A 55 -14.71 -7.20 -20.33
N ASP A 56 -14.51 -7.12 -21.64
CA ASP A 56 -14.35 -8.30 -22.47
C ASP A 56 -13.10 -9.07 -22.02
N HIS A 57 -13.31 -10.27 -21.48
CA HIS A 57 -12.28 -11.12 -20.92
C HIS A 57 -11.19 -11.47 -21.95
N ALA A 58 -11.58 -11.68 -23.21
CA ALA A 58 -10.62 -12.03 -24.26
C ALA A 58 -9.71 -10.85 -24.58
N GLN A 59 -10.26 -9.64 -24.69
CA GLN A 59 -9.47 -8.43 -24.94
C GLN A 59 -8.50 -8.13 -23.80
N VAL A 60 -8.94 -8.31 -22.56
CA VAL A 60 -8.07 -8.11 -21.38
C VAL A 60 -6.97 -9.16 -21.34
N THR A 61 -7.29 -10.42 -21.61
CA THR A 61 -6.31 -11.51 -21.66
C THR A 61 -5.25 -11.25 -22.73
N GLU A 62 -5.66 -10.86 -23.93
CA GLU A 62 -4.77 -10.49 -25.03
C GLU A 62 -3.90 -9.28 -24.66
N TRP A 63 -4.50 -8.26 -24.04
CA TRP A 63 -3.77 -7.08 -23.59
C TRP A 63 -2.65 -7.44 -22.60
N PHE A 64 -2.93 -8.36 -21.67
CA PHE A 64 -1.96 -8.86 -20.70
C PHE A 64 -0.92 -9.81 -21.31
N ALA A 65 -1.22 -10.51 -22.41
CA ALA A 65 -0.24 -11.32 -23.13
C ALA A 65 0.93 -10.48 -23.66
N HIS A 66 0.66 -9.21 -24.01
CA HIS A 66 1.67 -8.23 -24.42
C HIS A 66 2.24 -7.40 -23.27
N ARG A 67 2.10 -7.85 -22.02
CA ARG A 67 2.67 -7.14 -20.89
C ARG A 67 4.18 -7.37 -20.86
N THR A 68 4.96 -6.29 -20.81
CA THR A 68 6.38 -6.37 -20.50
C THR A 68 6.55 -7.14 -19.20
N PRO A 69 7.34 -8.23 -19.16
CA PRO A 69 7.61 -8.93 -17.93
C PRO A 69 8.16 -7.94 -16.91
N ALA A 70 7.86 -8.15 -15.64
CA ALA A 70 8.44 -7.28 -14.63
C ALA A 70 9.96 -7.40 -14.77
N ARG A 71 10.71 -6.29 -14.90
CA ARG A 71 12.18 -6.25 -15.06
C ARG A 71 12.94 -7.26 -14.21
N LEU A 72 12.44 -7.56 -13.02
CA LEU A 72 13.02 -8.50 -12.08
C LEU A 72 12.84 -9.99 -12.45
N GLN A 73 11.87 -10.34 -13.29
CA GLN A 73 11.64 -11.69 -13.82
C GLN A 73 12.64 -12.03 -14.91
N GLU A 74 13.02 -11.07 -15.74
CA GLU A 74 14.05 -11.25 -16.79
C GLU A 74 15.47 -10.99 -16.29
N HIS A 75 15.61 -10.59 -15.02
CA HIS A 75 16.92 -10.26 -14.48
C HIS A 75 17.75 -11.53 -14.31
N THR A 76 18.76 -11.67 -15.14
CA THR A 76 19.83 -12.65 -14.97
C THR A 76 20.95 -12.02 -14.13
N PRO A 77 21.19 -12.51 -12.91
CA PRO A 77 22.30 -12.01 -12.08
C PRO A 77 23.64 -12.30 -12.75
N PRO A 78 24.68 -11.48 -12.47
CA PRO A 78 26.02 -11.74 -12.95
C PRO A 78 26.53 -13.09 -12.41
N SER A 79 27.28 -13.84 -13.21
CA SER A 79 27.94 -15.07 -12.75
C SER A 79 28.91 -14.75 -11.61
N ARG A 80 28.75 -15.46 -10.49
CA ARG A 80 29.58 -15.36 -9.28
C ARG A 80 29.76 -16.75 -8.68
N ASP A 81 30.76 -16.90 -7.83
CA ASP A 81 30.98 -18.14 -7.08
C ASP A 81 29.77 -18.42 -6.16
N PRO A 82 29.12 -19.60 -6.25
CA PRO A 82 27.99 -19.97 -5.40
C PRO A 82 28.25 -19.84 -3.90
N GLU A 83 29.49 -20.02 -3.45
CA GLU A 83 29.87 -19.94 -2.03
C GLU A 83 30.23 -18.51 -1.59
N GLU A 84 30.30 -17.54 -2.51
CA GLU A 84 30.59 -16.15 -2.19
C GLU A 84 29.50 -15.56 -1.27
N LEU A 85 29.93 -14.92 -0.18
CA LEU A 85 29.03 -14.26 0.78
C LEU A 85 28.80 -12.81 0.41
N LEU A 86 27.54 -12.45 0.15
CA LEU A 86 27.09 -11.10 -0.16
C LEU A 86 26.38 -10.46 1.04
N ASN A 87 26.70 -9.20 1.34
CA ASN A 87 25.92 -8.41 2.29
C ASN A 87 24.55 -8.02 1.70
N ALA A 88 23.65 -7.49 2.52
CA ALA A 88 22.30 -7.11 2.07
C ALA A 88 22.28 -6.12 0.88
N ALA A 89 23.26 -5.21 0.81
CA ALA A 89 23.34 -4.24 -0.28
C ALA A 89 23.76 -4.90 -1.61
N ASP A 90 24.76 -5.78 -1.55
CA ASP A 90 25.24 -6.50 -2.72
C ASP A 90 24.26 -7.58 -3.15
N ALA A 91 23.62 -8.28 -2.22
CA ALA A 91 22.51 -9.19 -2.50
C ALA A 91 21.34 -8.46 -3.20
N SER A 92 21.01 -7.24 -2.77
CA SER A 92 19.95 -6.45 -3.43
C SER A 92 20.31 -6.12 -4.89
N ARG A 93 21.56 -5.74 -5.16
CA ARG A 93 22.04 -5.48 -6.53
C ARG A 93 22.11 -6.75 -7.36
N PHE A 94 22.62 -7.83 -6.78
CA PHE A 94 22.73 -9.15 -7.39
C PHE A 94 21.36 -9.63 -7.88
N LEU A 95 20.31 -9.48 -7.06
CA LEU A 95 18.93 -9.85 -7.40
C LEU A 95 18.21 -8.89 -8.36
N GLY A 96 18.88 -7.82 -8.82
CA GLY A 96 18.37 -6.87 -9.82
C GLY A 96 17.52 -5.73 -9.27
N TYR A 97 17.49 -5.52 -7.94
CA TYR A 97 16.72 -4.44 -7.36
C TYR A 97 17.35 -3.07 -7.63
N LYS A 98 16.51 -2.09 -7.94
CA LYS A 98 16.93 -0.68 -8.08
C LYS A 98 17.44 -0.09 -6.76
N ASN A 99 16.85 -0.53 -5.64
CA ASN A 99 17.20 -0.05 -4.30
C ASN A 99 18.17 -1.04 -3.64
N SER A 100 19.36 -0.58 -3.25
CA SER A 100 20.35 -1.40 -2.54
C SER A 100 19.89 -1.81 -1.13
N ASN A 101 18.89 -1.15 -0.55
CA ASN A 101 18.37 -1.50 0.79
C ASN A 101 17.18 -2.47 0.74
N GLN A 102 16.91 -3.10 -0.41
CA GLN A 102 15.71 -3.89 -0.59
C GLN A 102 15.71 -5.17 0.26
N VAL A 103 16.82 -5.90 0.31
CA VAL A 103 16.97 -7.10 1.15
C VAL A 103 16.83 -6.77 2.63
N THR A 104 17.48 -5.69 3.10
CA THR A 104 17.32 -5.20 4.48
C THR A 104 15.86 -4.93 4.83
N THR A 105 15.10 -4.38 3.88
CA THR A 105 13.67 -4.11 4.05
C THR A 105 12.85 -5.40 4.10
N PHE A 106 13.21 -6.43 3.32
CA PHE A 106 12.54 -7.72 3.41
C PHE A 106 12.76 -8.39 4.75
N VAL A 107 14.01 -8.48 5.20
CA VAL A 107 14.34 -9.10 6.50
C VAL A 107 13.65 -8.37 7.65
N ARG A 108 13.64 -7.02 7.64
CA ARG A 108 13.03 -6.22 8.71
C ARG A 108 11.50 -6.22 8.69
N ASP A 109 10.90 -5.98 7.52
CA ASP A 109 9.47 -5.68 7.41
C ASP A 109 8.63 -6.90 6.97
N HIS A 110 9.27 -8.00 6.56
CA HIS A 110 8.65 -9.20 6.00
C HIS A 110 9.33 -10.48 6.53
N PRO A 111 9.30 -10.73 7.85
CA PRO A 111 9.91 -11.94 8.42
C PRO A 111 9.32 -13.20 7.77
N GLY A 112 10.18 -14.13 7.36
CA GLY A 112 9.80 -15.37 6.68
C GLY A 112 9.56 -15.26 5.15
N TYR A 113 9.66 -14.07 4.56
CA TYR A 113 9.55 -13.91 3.10
C TYR A 113 10.88 -14.10 2.35
N PHE A 114 11.97 -13.60 2.94
CA PHE A 114 13.32 -13.70 2.40
C PHE A 114 14.11 -14.70 3.25
N PRO A 115 15.05 -15.48 2.67
CA PRO A 115 15.84 -16.45 3.41
C PRO A 115 16.61 -15.79 4.56
N ASP A 116 16.77 -16.55 5.64
CA ASP A 116 17.66 -16.15 6.73
C ASP A 116 19.11 -16.04 6.21
N PRO A 117 19.93 -15.15 6.79
CA PRO A 117 21.34 -15.04 6.42
C PRO A 117 22.12 -16.31 6.77
N ASP A 118 22.95 -16.75 5.84
CA ASP A 118 23.86 -17.90 6.04
C ASP A 118 24.92 -17.59 7.10
N VAL A 119 25.37 -16.34 7.17
CA VAL A 119 26.34 -15.87 8.17
C VAL A 119 25.89 -14.54 8.76
N VAL A 120 25.94 -14.44 10.08
CA VAL A 120 25.75 -13.19 10.81
C VAL A 120 27.03 -12.85 11.54
N GLU A 121 27.69 -11.78 11.09
CA GLU A 121 28.88 -11.24 11.76
C GLU A 121 28.43 -10.18 12.77
N GLU A 122 28.82 -10.36 14.03
CA GLU A 122 28.70 -9.31 15.04
C GLU A 122 29.93 -8.40 14.93
N LEU A 123 29.68 -7.15 14.55
CA LEU A 123 30.67 -6.11 14.33
C LEU A 123 30.40 -4.93 15.27
N GLY A 124 31.34 -3.98 15.28
CA GLY A 124 31.24 -2.76 16.09
C GLY A 124 32.03 -2.85 17.38
N THR A 125 31.79 -1.88 18.27
CA THR A 125 32.42 -1.82 19.59
C THR A 125 31.46 -2.39 20.63
N ALA A 126 31.95 -2.70 21.83
CA ALA A 126 31.10 -3.16 22.94
C ALA A 126 29.96 -2.16 23.25
N GLU A 127 30.19 -0.87 23.00
CA GLU A 127 29.24 0.22 23.22
C GLU A 127 28.24 0.41 22.08
N ASN A 128 28.57 -0.07 20.88
CA ASN A 128 27.70 0.05 19.71
C ASN A 128 27.86 -1.15 18.76
N PRO A 129 27.31 -2.32 19.14
CA PRO A 129 27.35 -3.50 18.31
C PRO A 129 26.36 -3.35 17.14
N TYR A 130 26.79 -3.76 15.96
CA TYR A 130 25.92 -3.91 14.80
C TYR A 130 26.14 -5.25 14.13
N ARG A 131 25.09 -5.78 13.51
CA ARG A 131 25.11 -7.09 12.87
C ARG A 131 25.20 -6.93 11.36
N ARG A 132 26.20 -7.55 10.75
CA ARG A 132 26.29 -7.69 9.29
C ARG A 132 25.76 -9.07 8.91
N GLN A 133 24.68 -9.05 8.15
CA GLN A 133 24.05 -10.26 7.62
C GLN A 133 24.59 -10.52 6.22
N LEU A 134 24.97 -11.77 5.97
CA LEU A 134 25.55 -12.25 4.73
C LEU A 134 24.77 -13.45 4.21
N TRP A 135 24.60 -13.51 2.89
CA TRP A 135 23.95 -14.60 2.17
C TRP A 135 24.90 -15.15 1.13
N ARG A 136 24.95 -16.48 0.99
CA ARG A 136 25.65 -17.12 -0.11
C ARG A 136 24.94 -16.81 -1.43
N VAL A 137 25.72 -16.71 -2.50
CA VAL A 137 25.18 -16.58 -3.86
C VAL A 137 24.21 -17.71 -4.18
N GLN A 138 24.50 -18.94 -3.77
CA GLN A 138 23.59 -20.08 -3.97
C GLN A 138 22.23 -19.86 -3.31
N THR A 139 22.20 -19.43 -2.04
CA THR A 139 20.96 -19.11 -1.30
C THR A 139 20.12 -18.06 -2.03
N LEU A 140 20.77 -17.05 -2.61
CA LEU A 140 20.10 -16.01 -3.38
C LEU A 140 19.56 -16.53 -4.73
N LEU A 141 20.29 -17.42 -5.40
CA LEU A 141 19.86 -18.08 -6.64
C LEU A 141 18.65 -18.99 -6.40
N ASP A 142 18.68 -19.81 -5.35
CA ASP A 142 17.59 -20.71 -4.97
C ASP A 142 16.32 -19.93 -4.63
N TRP A 143 16.47 -18.85 -3.87
CA TRP A 143 15.36 -17.93 -3.58
C TRP A 143 14.86 -17.23 -4.84
N MET A 144 15.73 -16.85 -5.78
CA MET A 144 15.32 -16.22 -7.03
C MET A 144 14.53 -17.19 -7.92
N ALA A 145 14.91 -18.46 -7.97
CA ALA A 145 14.21 -19.50 -8.72
C ALA A 145 12.81 -19.78 -8.14
N THR A 146 12.67 -19.70 -6.81
CA THR A 146 11.41 -19.92 -6.09
C THR A 146 10.68 -18.63 -5.73
N ARG A 147 11.14 -17.49 -6.28
CA ARG A 147 10.78 -16.14 -5.83
C ARG A 147 9.27 -16.01 -5.66
N PRO A 148 8.76 -15.93 -4.42
CA PRO A 148 7.37 -15.62 -4.21
C PRO A 148 7.11 -14.22 -4.77
N GLY A 149 5.95 -13.97 -5.37
CA GLY A 149 5.60 -12.65 -5.92
C GLY A 149 5.79 -11.53 -4.87
N ARG A 150 5.77 -10.25 -5.29
CA ARG A 150 6.11 -9.07 -4.45
C ARG A 150 5.75 -9.29 -2.98
N GLY A 151 6.75 -9.60 -2.15
CA GLY A 151 6.59 -9.81 -0.71
C GLY A 151 5.63 -8.81 -0.13
N ARG A 152 4.41 -9.27 0.12
CA ARG A 152 3.35 -8.40 0.62
C ARG A 152 3.78 -8.03 2.03
N ARG A 153 3.80 -6.73 2.33
CA ARG A 153 3.98 -6.24 3.71
C ARG A 153 3.09 -7.07 4.62
N ALA A 154 3.73 -7.84 5.50
CA ALA A 154 3.02 -8.57 6.53
C ALA A 154 2.34 -7.53 7.41
N GLY A 155 1.01 -7.53 7.40
CA GLY A 155 0.20 -6.64 8.22
C GLY A 155 -0.20 -5.32 7.53
N ALA A 156 -1.51 -5.06 7.55
CA ALA A 156 -2.01 -3.69 7.48
C ALA A 156 -1.23 -2.85 8.50
N LYS A 157 -0.76 -1.66 8.11
CA LYS A 157 -0.19 -0.68 9.06
C LYS A 157 -1.13 -0.64 10.26
N ALA A 158 -0.66 -1.09 11.42
CA ALA A 158 -1.43 -1.02 12.66
C ALA A 158 -1.92 0.42 12.78
N VAL A 159 -3.24 0.59 12.69
CA VAL A 159 -3.86 1.90 12.87
C VAL A 159 -3.50 2.32 14.28
N ARG A 160 -2.75 3.41 14.42
CA ARG A 160 -2.45 3.94 15.75
C ARG A 160 -3.79 4.17 16.46
N PRO A 161 -4.00 3.58 17.66
CA PRO A 161 -5.23 3.79 18.39
C PRO A 161 -5.42 5.28 18.63
N LEU A 162 -6.67 5.73 18.55
CA LEU A 162 -7.02 7.09 18.93
C LEU A 162 -6.82 7.27 20.44
N PRO A 163 -6.41 8.46 20.89
CA PRO A 163 -6.32 8.76 22.31
C PRO A 163 -7.71 8.69 22.94
N ASP A 164 -7.76 8.33 24.22
CA ASP A 164 -8.96 8.55 25.02
C ASP A 164 -9.08 10.04 25.31
N VAL A 165 -10.25 10.62 24.98
CA VAL A 165 -10.52 12.05 25.15
C VAL A 165 -11.80 12.14 25.98
N PRO A 166 -11.72 12.64 27.23
CA PRO A 166 -12.90 12.82 28.08
C PRO A 166 -13.95 13.66 27.36
N VAL A 167 -15.24 13.49 27.66
CA VAL A 167 -16.30 14.34 27.09
C VAL A 167 -16.38 15.68 27.84
N ASP A 168 -16.21 15.65 29.18
CA ASP A 168 -16.48 16.77 30.09
C ASP A 168 -15.32 17.77 30.30
N GLY A 169 -14.32 17.77 29.40
CA GLY A 169 -13.25 18.77 29.43
C GLY A 169 -13.70 20.15 28.96
N ASP A 170 -12.76 21.10 28.93
CA ASP A 170 -13.02 22.50 28.59
C ASP A 170 -13.72 22.65 27.22
N PRO A 171 -14.94 23.23 27.16
CA PRO A 171 -15.72 23.36 25.94
C PRO A 171 -15.04 24.20 24.85
N ASP A 172 -14.19 25.15 25.22
CA ASP A 172 -13.51 26.06 24.30
C ASP A 172 -12.10 25.58 23.91
N GLU A 173 -11.69 24.41 24.42
CA GLU A 173 -10.43 23.77 24.05
C GLU A 173 -10.39 23.45 22.55
N LEU A 174 -9.32 23.89 21.88
CA LEU A 174 -9.07 23.64 20.46
C LEU A 174 -8.48 22.24 20.24
N LEU A 175 -9.33 21.33 19.79
CA LEU A 175 -8.99 19.94 19.53
C LEU A 175 -8.57 19.70 18.07
N GLY A 176 -7.57 18.84 17.90
CA GLY A 176 -7.13 18.40 16.58
C GLY A 176 -7.96 17.25 16.01
N ALA A 177 -7.74 16.93 14.72
CA ALA A 177 -8.44 15.85 14.02
C ALA A 177 -8.39 14.49 14.73
N THR A 178 -7.31 14.21 15.48
CA THR A 178 -7.18 12.96 16.25
C THR A 178 -8.13 12.92 17.45
N GLN A 179 -8.25 14.01 18.20
CA GLN A 179 -9.15 14.12 19.34
C GLN A 179 -10.61 14.23 18.88
N ALA A 180 -10.87 14.99 17.81
CA ALA A 180 -12.19 15.08 17.20
C ALA A 180 -12.68 13.71 16.70
N ALA A 181 -11.80 12.91 16.08
CA ALA A 181 -12.13 11.55 15.67
C ALA A 181 -12.52 10.65 16.85
N ALA A 182 -11.83 10.79 17.99
CA ALA A 182 -12.12 10.03 19.20
C ALA A 182 -13.49 10.41 19.78
N LEU A 183 -13.76 11.69 19.99
CA LEU A 183 -15.04 12.19 20.51
C LEU A 183 -16.24 11.84 19.62
N LEU A 184 -16.02 11.75 18.30
CA LEU A 184 -17.05 11.40 17.32
C LEU A 184 -17.18 9.88 17.08
N GLY A 185 -16.43 9.05 17.81
CA GLY A 185 -16.48 7.59 17.74
C GLY A 185 -15.95 6.98 16.44
N TYR A 186 -15.08 7.67 15.71
CA TYR A 186 -14.45 7.07 14.52
C TYR A 186 -13.37 6.07 14.91
N LYS A 187 -13.18 5.03 14.10
CA LYS A 187 -12.12 4.02 14.32
C LYS A 187 -10.71 4.54 14.01
N SER A 188 -10.60 5.66 13.29
CA SER A 188 -9.32 6.26 12.90
C SER A 188 -9.48 7.71 12.44
N VAL A 189 -8.37 8.46 12.45
CA VAL A 189 -8.30 9.81 11.88
C VAL A 189 -8.61 9.81 10.37
N GLY A 190 -8.25 8.72 9.67
CA GLY A 190 -8.52 8.58 8.24
C GLY A 190 -10.01 8.48 7.94
N SER A 191 -10.73 7.67 8.72
CA SER A 191 -12.20 7.55 8.62
C SER A 191 -12.90 8.89 8.92
N PHE A 192 -12.45 9.61 9.94
CA PHE A 192 -12.92 10.97 10.23
C PHE A 192 -12.66 11.93 9.06
N SER A 193 -11.43 11.96 8.53
CA SER A 193 -11.03 12.85 7.45
C SER A 193 -11.81 12.60 6.17
N SER A 194 -12.05 11.33 5.85
CA SER A 194 -12.88 10.92 4.71
C SER A 194 -14.33 11.38 4.89
N SER A 195 -14.92 11.16 6.07
CA SER A 195 -16.28 11.59 6.39
C SER A 195 -16.43 13.12 6.31
N LEU A 196 -15.42 13.86 6.78
CA LEU A 196 -15.36 15.32 6.68
C LEU A 196 -15.32 15.77 5.22
N SER A 197 -14.45 15.17 4.39
CA SER A 197 -14.34 15.52 2.96
C SER A 197 -15.59 15.19 2.15
N GLN A 198 -16.35 14.17 2.56
CA GLN A 198 -17.61 13.79 1.94
C GLN A 198 -18.78 14.69 2.37
N GLY A 199 -18.56 15.64 3.29
CA GLY A 199 -19.59 16.55 3.78
C GLY A 199 -20.52 15.95 4.82
N ASN A 200 -20.20 14.78 5.38
CA ASN A 200 -21.01 14.12 6.41
C ASN A 200 -20.89 14.78 7.79
N LEU A 201 -19.99 15.76 7.93
CA LEU A 201 -19.76 16.54 9.16
C LEU A 201 -19.95 18.03 8.84
N PRO A 202 -21.19 18.48 8.59
CA PRO A 202 -21.47 19.81 8.08
C PRO A 202 -21.04 20.93 9.04
N LEU A 203 -21.15 20.73 10.36
CA LEU A 203 -20.73 21.72 11.35
C LEU A 203 -19.21 21.88 11.35
N LEU A 204 -18.48 20.77 11.23
CA LEU A 204 -17.01 20.76 11.27
C LEU A 204 -16.35 21.13 9.92
N LYS A 205 -17.12 21.52 8.90
CA LYS A 205 -16.60 21.90 7.58
C LYS A 205 -15.60 23.06 7.70
N THR A 206 -15.94 24.06 8.51
CA THR A 206 -15.10 25.21 8.81
C THR A 206 -14.36 24.95 10.12
N PRO A 207 -13.02 25.05 10.16
CA PRO A 207 -12.28 24.98 11.41
C PRO A 207 -12.48 26.25 12.24
N ASP A 208 -12.51 26.10 13.57
CA ASP A 208 -12.59 27.23 14.51
C ASP A 208 -11.25 27.96 14.62
N ALA A 209 -10.14 27.23 14.41
CA ALA A 209 -8.81 27.81 14.33
C ALA A 209 -7.87 26.95 13.48
N LEU A 210 -6.73 27.55 13.11
CA LEU A 210 -5.58 26.82 12.58
C LEU A 210 -4.51 26.75 13.66
N ALA A 211 -3.86 25.59 13.77
CA ALA A 211 -2.81 25.36 14.75
C ALA A 211 -1.59 26.24 14.43
N GLU A 212 -1.25 27.18 15.30
CA GLU A 212 -0.03 27.99 15.24
C GLU A 212 1.05 27.29 16.05
N ASN A 213 1.92 26.52 15.39
CA ASN A 213 3.00 25.78 16.04
C ASN A 213 4.26 25.80 15.18
N ALA A 214 5.44 25.67 15.80
CA ALA A 214 6.67 25.39 15.05
C ALA A 214 6.65 23.95 14.50
N GLY A 215 6.83 23.77 13.19
CA GLY A 215 7.03 22.47 12.55
C GLY A 215 5.80 21.83 11.89
N ARG A 216 5.80 20.50 11.75
CA ARG A 216 4.87 19.71 10.90
C ARG A 216 3.39 19.77 11.30
N GLN A 217 3.08 20.38 12.44
CA GLN A 217 1.72 20.55 12.93
C GLN A 217 1.15 21.96 12.66
N ASN A 218 1.96 22.88 12.12
CA ASN A 218 1.51 24.22 11.75
C ASN A 218 0.40 24.18 10.67
N GLY A 219 -0.56 25.10 10.76
CA GLY A 219 -1.65 25.24 9.78
C GLY A 219 -2.68 24.10 9.81
N ARG A 220 -2.63 23.19 10.79
CA ARG A 220 -3.61 22.11 10.91
C ARG A 220 -4.94 22.64 11.48
N ARG A 221 -6.04 22.17 10.92
CA ARG A 221 -7.41 22.47 11.38
C ARG A 221 -7.63 22.08 12.84
N ARG A 222 -8.27 22.98 13.59
CA ARG A 222 -8.71 22.82 14.98
C ARG A 222 -10.18 23.16 15.10
N TRP A 223 -10.86 22.48 16.01
CA TRP A 223 -12.26 22.73 16.36
C TRP A 223 -12.39 22.74 17.87
N THR A 224 -13.24 23.61 18.39
CA THR A 224 -13.62 23.64 19.79
C THR A 224 -14.33 22.34 20.17
N ARG A 225 -14.11 21.90 21.40
CA ARG A 225 -14.79 20.71 21.94
C ARG A 225 -16.31 20.84 21.85
N ARG A 226 -16.86 22.01 22.19
CA ARG A 226 -18.30 22.31 22.07
C ARG A 226 -18.82 22.04 20.67
N HIS A 227 -18.13 22.52 19.64
CA HIS A 227 -18.54 22.35 18.25
C HIS A 227 -18.48 20.88 17.79
N ILE A 228 -17.49 20.11 18.27
CA ILE A 228 -17.39 18.67 18.02
C ILE A 228 -18.54 17.90 18.70
N LEU A 229 -18.87 18.23 19.95
CA LEU A 229 -19.95 17.57 20.69
C LEU A 229 -21.33 17.93 20.12
N GLU A 230 -21.52 19.15 19.63
CA GLU A 230 -22.73 19.54 18.90
C GLU A 230 -22.90 18.69 17.63
N GLN A 231 -21.83 18.49 16.87
CA GLN A 231 -21.83 17.60 15.71
C GLN A 231 -22.12 16.14 16.10
N ALA A 232 -21.63 15.67 17.26
CA ALA A 232 -21.92 14.35 17.78
C ALA A 232 -23.41 14.20 18.12
N ALA A 233 -24.00 15.19 18.79
CA ALA A 233 -25.41 15.22 19.16
C ALA A 233 -26.34 15.26 17.94
N GLN A 234 -25.96 15.96 16.86
CA GLN A 234 -26.71 15.91 15.61
C GLN A 234 -26.70 14.51 14.97
N ARG A 235 -25.60 13.77 15.10
CA ARG A 235 -25.46 12.42 14.54
C ARG A 235 -26.24 11.38 15.34
N SER A 236 -26.42 11.56 16.64
CA SER A 236 -27.21 10.63 17.48
C SER A 236 -28.72 10.82 17.37
N ARG A 237 -29.17 11.97 16.85
CA ARG A 237 -30.60 12.30 16.66
C ARG A 237 -31.17 11.83 15.31
N LYS A 238 -30.33 11.28 14.44
CA LYS A 238 -30.67 10.86 13.08
C LYS A 238 -30.56 9.35 12.95
#